data_AF-A0A3M1KEU1-F1
#
_entry.id   AF-A0A3M1KEU1-F1
#
_cell.length_a   1.000
_cell.length_b   1.000
_cell.length_c   1.000
_cell.angle_alpha   90.00
_cell.angle_beta   90.00
_cell.angle_gamma   90.00
#
_symmetry.space_group_name_H-M   'P 1'
#
loop_
_entity.id
_entity.type
_entity.pdbx_description
1 polymer ?
#
loop_
_entity_poly.entity_id
_entity_poly.type
_entity_poly.pdbx_seq_one_letter_code
_entity_poly.pdbx_strand_id
1 'polypeptide(L)' 'MLALLGGCAEVKPWQRGELARSEMAFVPDAMEASLADHIYFSKEASSGGTSVGGGGCGCN' A
#
# COMPACT_ATOMS: atom_id res chain seq x y z
N MET A 1 -34.52 -5.41 -19.81
CA MET A 1 -34.01 -4.51 -18.77
C MET A 1 -32.84 -5.23 -18.10
N LEU A 2 -31.61 -5.01 -18.56
CA LEU A 2 -30.42 -5.70 -18.04
C LEU A 2 -29.43 -4.62 -17.61
N ALA A 3 -29.35 -4.42 -16.29
CA ALA A 3 -28.41 -3.50 -15.67
C ALA A 3 -27.02 -4.14 -15.64
N LEU A 4 -26.05 -3.54 -16.33
CA LEU A 4 -24.64 -3.77 -16.05
C LEU A 4 -24.27 -2.93 -14.82
N LEU A 5 -24.25 -3.54 -13.64
CA LEU A 5 -23.56 -2.94 -12.49
C LEU A 5 -22.06 -3.11 -12.70
N GLY A 6 -21.42 -2.09 -13.26
CA GLY A 6 -19.96 -2.06 -13.44
C GLY A 6 -19.25 -2.13 -12.09
N GLY A 7 -18.35 -3.11 -11.96
CA GLY A 7 -17.44 -3.29 -10.82
C GLY A 7 -16.25 -2.32 -10.85
N CYS A 8 -15.34 -2.50 -9.88
CA CYS A 8 -14.18 -1.65 -9.65
C CYS A 8 -13.41 -1.30 -10.93
N ALA A 9 -13.25 0.00 -11.19
CA ALA A 9 -12.37 0.50 -12.23
C ALA A 9 -10.93 0.55 -11.69
N GLU A 10 -9.96 0.07 -12.47
CA GLU A 10 -8.55 0.25 -12.16
C GLU A 10 -8.16 1.71 -12.45
N VAL A 11 -7.81 2.45 -11.40
CA VAL A 11 -7.53 3.88 -11.47
C VAL A 11 -6.04 4.10 -11.25
N LYS A 12 -5.35 4.62 -12.26
CA LYS A 12 -3.91 4.90 -12.14
C LYS A 12 -3.68 6.03 -11.15
N PRO A 13 -2.53 6.07 -10.44
CA PRO A 13 -2.31 7.02 -9.36
C PRO A 13 -2.58 8.48 -9.73
N TRP A 14 -2.19 8.92 -10.92
CA TRP A 14 -2.39 10.28 -11.44
C TRP A 14 -3.83 10.60 -11.87
N GLN A 15 -4.69 9.61 -12.04
CA GLN A 15 -6.11 9.80 -12.35
C GLN A 15 -6.95 10.15 -11.12
N ARG A 16 -6.36 10.06 -9.92
CA ARG A 16 -7.03 10.37 -8.65
C ARG A 16 -7.11 11.88 -8.33
N GLY A 17 -6.66 12.74 -9.25
CA GLY A 17 -6.73 14.20 -9.10
C GLY A 17 -5.99 14.67 -7.85
N GLU A 18 -6.68 15.36 -6.95
CA GLU A 18 -6.08 15.86 -5.70
C GLU A 18 -5.58 14.76 -4.76
N LEU A 19 -6.09 13.52 -4.90
CA LEU A 19 -5.65 12.35 -4.14
C LEU A 19 -4.42 11.66 -4.74
N ALA A 20 -3.84 12.22 -5.81
CA ALA A 20 -2.62 11.71 -6.44
C ALA A 20 -1.34 12.26 -5.80
N ARG A 21 -1.44 13.14 -4.80
CA ARG A 21 -0.27 13.73 -4.12
C ARG A 21 0.55 12.67 -3.39
N SER A 22 1.87 12.85 -3.35
CA SER A 22 2.80 11.91 -2.69
C SER A 22 2.52 11.76 -1.21
N GLU A 23 2.15 12.84 -0.53
CA GLU A 23 1.75 12.86 0.90
C GLU A 23 0.49 12.04 1.21
N MET A 24 -0.33 11.74 0.20
CA MET A 24 -1.56 10.95 0.34
C MET A 24 -1.32 9.45 0.04
N ALA A 25 -0.07 9.05 -0.22
CA ALA A 25 0.29 7.64 -0.38
C ALA A 25 0.30 6.92 0.98
N PHE A 26 -0.04 5.62 0.98
CA PHE A 26 0.05 4.79 2.18
C PHE A 26 1.47 4.72 2.74
N VAL A 27 2.47 4.75 1.86
CA VAL A 27 3.89 4.85 2.18
C VAL A 27 4.44 6.03 1.38
N PRO A 28 4.47 7.23 1.96
CA PRO A 28 4.94 8.43 1.26
C PRO A 28 6.47 8.46 1.13
N ASP A 29 7.20 7.83 2.05
CA ASP A 29 8.65 7.70 2.05
C ASP A 29 9.07 6.22 2.15
N ALA A 30 9.62 5.68 1.07
CA ALA A 30 10.07 4.30 1.00
C ALA A 30 11.35 4.04 1.80
N MET A 31 12.21 5.05 1.97
CA MET A 31 13.45 4.93 2.75
C MET A 31 13.13 4.87 4.24
N GLU A 32 12.22 5.72 4.69
CA GLU A 32 11.75 5.70 6.09
C GLU A 32 11.03 4.39 6.41
N ALA A 33 10.16 3.91 5.53
CA ALA A 33 9.51 2.61 5.70
C ALA A 33 10.51 1.46 5.75
N SER A 34 11.49 1.43 4.85
CA SER A 34 12.55 0.41 4.87
C SER A 34 13.36 0.46 6.16
N LEU A 35 13.67 1.64 6.67
CA LEU A 35 14.38 1.79 7.95
C LEU A 35 13.54 1.28 9.12
N ALA A 36 12.24 1.63 9.15
CA ALA A 36 11.32 1.16 10.17
C ALA A 36 11.22 -0.37 10.18
N ASP A 37 11.12 -1.00 9.01
CA ASP A 37 11.11 -2.45 8.85
C ASP A 37 12.41 -3.10 9.34
N HIS A 38 13.56 -2.51 9.00
CA HIS A 38 14.87 -2.99 9.46
C HIS A 38 14.98 -2.93 10.98
N ILE A 39 14.51 -1.84 11.60
CA ILE A 39 14.51 -1.66 13.06
C ILE A 39 13.55 -2.66 13.70
N TYR A 40 12.34 -2.81 13.16
CA TYR A 40 11.33 -3.73 13.65
C TYR A 40 11.83 -5.17 13.60
N PHE A 41 12.39 -5.61 12.48
CA PHE A 41 12.97 -6.95 12.35
C PHE A 41 14.13 -7.15 13.34
N SER A 42 15.00 -6.16 13.49
CA SER A 42 16.14 -6.26 14.41
C SER A 42 15.73 -6.34 15.88
N LYS A 43 14.57 -5.78 16.24
CA LYS A 43 14.10 -5.70 17.64
C LYS A 43 13.06 -6.75 18.00
N GLU A 44 12.20 -7.14 17.06
CA GLU A 44 10.91 -7.79 17.35
C GLU A 44 10.61 -9.00 16.45
N ALA A 45 11.54 -9.47 15.61
CA ALA A 45 11.33 -10.59 14.67
C ALA A 45 10.94 -11.96 15.29
N SER A 46 10.70 -12.06 16.60
CA SER A 46 10.17 -13.27 17.23
C SER A 46 8.64 -13.39 17.19
N SER A 47 7.88 -12.32 16.86
CA SER A 47 6.41 -12.31 17.02
C SER A 47 5.57 -12.19 15.74
N GLY A 48 6.17 -12.19 14.55
CA GLY A 48 5.45 -12.14 13.27
C GLY A 48 5.09 -10.72 12.84
N GLY A 49 5.60 -10.31 11.69
CA GLY A 49 5.53 -8.93 11.21
C GLY A 49 4.14 -8.39 10.96
N THR A 50 3.96 -7.11 11.30
CA THR A 50 2.73 -6.35 11.09
C THR A 50 2.50 -6.19 9.59
N SER A 51 1.74 -7.12 9.00
CA SER A 51 1.16 -6.97 7.67
C SER A 51 -0.36 -6.99 7.81
N VAL A 52 -0.89 -5.97 8.48
CA VAL A 52 -2.32 -5.67 8.46
C VAL A 52 -2.58 -4.60 7.39
N GLY A 53 -2.87 -5.07 6.17
CA GLY A 53 -3.60 -4.33 5.15
C GLY A 53 -2.80 -3.30 4.34
N GLY A 54 -2.19 -3.73 3.23
CA GLY A 54 -1.51 -2.80 2.32
C GLY A 54 -1.02 -3.41 1.00
N GLY A 55 -1.89 -4.11 0.26
CA GLY A 55 -1.80 -4.22 -1.20
C GLY A 55 -0.76 -5.16 -1.83
N GLY A 56 -1.20 -6.36 -2.19
CA GLY A 56 -1.02 -6.89 -3.55
C GLY A 56 0.34 -7.50 -3.93
N CYS A 57 0.32 -8.84 -4.06
CA CYS A 57 1.27 -9.72 -4.75
C CYS A 57 2.77 -9.45 -4.50
N GLY A 58 3.26 -10.06 -3.42
CA GLY A 58 4.67 -10.45 -3.35
C GLY A 58 4.98 -11.40 -4.50
N CYS A 59 5.65 -10.89 -5.52
CA CYS A 59 6.40 -11.69 -6.46
C CYS A 59 7.81 -11.90 -5.89
N ASN A 60 8.21 -13.17 -5.84
CA ASN A 60 9.59 -13.62 -5.66
C ASN A 60 10.51 -13.03 -6.73
#